data_AF-A0A7L3SB82-F1
#
_entry.id   AF-A0A7L3SB82-F1
#
_cell.length_a   1.000
_cell.length_b   1.000
_cell.length_c   1.000
_cell.angle_alpha   90.00
_cell.angle_beta   90.00
_cell.angle_gamma   90.00
#
_symmetry.space_group_name_H-M   'P 1'
#
loop_
_entity.id
_entity.type
_entity.pdbx_description
1 polymer ?
#
loop_
_entity_poly.entity_id
_entity_poly.type
_entity_poly.pdbx_seq_one_letter_code
_entity_poly.pdbx_strand_id
1 'polypeptide(L)'
;MTDWETAPAVTETPDIKLFGKWSTDDVQINDISLQDYIAVKEKYAKYLPHSAGRYAAKRFRKAQCPIVERLTNSMMMHGRNNGKKLMTVRIVKHAFEIIHLLTGE
;
A
#
# COMPACT_ATOMS: atom_id res chain seq x y z
N MET A 1 -5.99 49.56 6.32
CA MET A 1 -6.69 48.27 6.43
C MET A 1 -6.57 47.61 5.08
N THR A 2 -5.50 46.87 4.88
CA THR A 2 -5.23 46.11 3.65
C THR A 2 -4.64 44.79 4.12
N ASP A 3 -5.53 43.81 4.25
CA ASP A 3 -5.20 42.43 4.59
C ASP A 3 -4.29 41.85 3.52
N TRP A 4 -3.16 41.30 3.97
CA TRP A 4 -2.25 40.48 3.19
C TRP A 4 -2.79 39.05 3.27
N GLU A 5 -3.41 38.59 2.19
CA GLU A 5 -3.81 37.19 2.06
C GLU A 5 -2.56 36.38 1.72
N THR A 6 -1.85 35.86 2.73
CA THR A 6 -0.84 34.82 2.50
C THR A 6 -1.51 33.59 1.93
N ALA A 7 -1.18 33.25 0.68
CA ALA A 7 -1.47 31.94 0.12
C ALA A 7 -0.90 30.85 1.07
N PRO A 8 -1.65 29.78 1.37
CA PRO A 8 -1.14 28.70 2.19
C PRO A 8 0.07 28.08 1.47
N ALA A 9 1.21 28.08 2.13
CA ALA A 9 2.39 27.35 1.66
C ALA A 9 1.98 25.90 1.42
N VAL A 10 2.03 25.45 0.17
CA VAL A 10 1.84 24.04 -0.20
C VAL A 10 3.03 23.32 0.41
N THR A 11 2.84 22.76 1.61
CA THR A 11 3.82 21.85 2.19
C THR A 11 3.80 20.61 1.30
N GLU A 12 4.81 20.45 0.46
CA GLU A 12 4.99 19.24 -0.34
C GLU A 12 4.94 18.05 0.60
N THR A 13 3.84 17.30 0.52
CA THR A 13 3.70 16.07 1.28
C THR A 13 4.73 15.09 0.75
N PRO A 14 5.59 14.52 1.61
CA PRO A 14 6.64 13.62 1.15
C PRO A 14 6.00 12.42 0.42
N ASP A 15 6.46 12.18 -0.80
CA ASP A 15 6.00 11.09 -1.65
C ASP A 15 6.18 9.74 -0.94
N ILE A 16 5.07 9.00 -0.77
CA ILE A 16 5.04 7.75 -0.03
C ILE A 16 5.42 6.61 -0.97
N LYS A 17 6.71 6.26 -0.95
CA LYS A 17 7.24 5.12 -1.71
C LYS A 17 7.18 3.82 -0.91
N LEU A 18 6.48 2.82 -1.43
CA LEU A 18 6.45 1.47 -0.88
C LEU A 18 7.86 0.85 -0.94
N PHE A 19 8.29 0.27 0.18
CA PHE A 19 9.65 -0.21 0.40
C PHE A 19 10.76 0.85 0.16
N GLY A 20 10.40 2.14 0.13
CA GLY A 20 11.31 3.24 -0.21
C GLY A 20 11.75 3.29 -1.67
N LYS A 21 11.13 2.49 -2.56
CA LYS A 21 11.52 2.37 -3.97
C LYS A 21 10.37 2.60 -4.94
N TRP A 22 9.21 2.02 -4.66
CA TRP A 22 8.09 1.95 -5.60
C TRP A 22 7.07 3.04 -5.30
N SER A 23 6.78 3.91 -6.28
CA SER A 23 5.62 4.81 -6.19
C SER A 23 4.33 4.06 -6.49
N THR A 24 3.23 4.48 -5.87
CA THR A 24 1.89 3.91 -6.09
C THR A 24 1.01 4.76 -6.99
N ASP A 25 1.48 5.94 -7.41
CA ASP A 25 0.64 6.95 -8.06
C ASP A 25 0.33 6.61 -9.52
N ASP A 26 1.29 5.98 -10.19
CA ASP A 26 1.17 5.60 -11.61
C ASP A 26 0.36 4.30 -11.82
N VAL A 27 -0.09 3.65 -10.74
CA VAL A 27 -0.80 2.36 -10.83
C VAL A 27 -2.25 2.56 -11.29
N GLN A 28 -2.51 2.24 -12.56
CA GLN A 28 -3.85 2.27 -13.14
C GLN A 28 -4.59 0.94 -12.91
N ILE A 29 -5.87 1.02 -12.53
CA ILE A 29 -6.75 -0.14 -12.38
C ILE A 29 -7.66 -0.18 -13.62
N ASN A 30 -7.44 -1.17 -14.48
CA ASN A 30 -8.16 -1.28 -15.77
C ASN A 30 -9.64 -1.65 -15.63
N ASP A 31 -10.04 -2.30 -14.53
CA ASP A 31 -11.42 -2.71 -14.28
C ASP A 31 -12.10 -1.77 -13.28
N ILE A 32 -13.17 -1.12 -13.75
CA ILE A 32 -13.97 -0.14 -13.00
C ILE A 32 -14.59 -0.77 -11.75
N SER A 33 -15.03 -2.03 -11.82
CA SER A 33 -15.72 -2.70 -10.71
C SER A 33 -14.79 -2.98 -9.51
N LEU A 34 -13.49 -3.12 -9.77
CA LEU A 34 -12.48 -3.42 -8.75
C LEU A 34 -11.83 -2.17 -8.16
N GLN A 35 -12.07 -1.00 -8.75
CA GLN A 35 -11.39 0.26 -8.39
C GLN A 35 -11.57 0.62 -6.91
N ASP A 36 -12.78 0.40 -6.36
CA ASP A 36 -13.09 0.69 -4.96
C ASP A 36 -12.62 -0.40 -3.97
N TYR A 37 -12.28 -1.59 -4.48
CA TYR A 37 -11.87 -2.76 -3.68
C TYR A 37 -10.36 -3.02 -3.67
N ILE A 38 -9.62 -2.35 -4.55
CA ILE A 38 -8.16 -2.40 -4.63
C ILE A 38 -7.59 -1.09 -4.07
N ALA A 39 -7.28 -1.11 -2.78
CA ALA A 39 -6.66 0.00 -2.08
C ALA A 39 -5.16 0.13 -2.44
N VAL A 40 -4.88 0.81 -3.56
CA VAL A 40 -3.50 1.13 -4.02
C VAL A 40 -3.26 2.64 -4.12
N LYS A 41 -4.31 3.44 -4.37
CA LYS A 41 -4.21 4.89 -4.51
C LYS A 41 -3.67 5.59 -3.27
N GLU A 42 -3.18 6.81 -3.45
CA GLU A 42 -2.53 7.73 -2.50
C GLU A 42 -3.04 7.64 -1.04
N LYS A 43 -4.36 7.62 -0.82
CA LYS A 43 -4.98 7.49 0.52
C LYS A 43 -4.53 6.24 1.31
N TYR A 44 -4.20 5.17 0.60
CA TYR A 44 -3.83 3.87 1.15
C TYR A 44 -2.34 3.55 0.95
N ALA A 45 -1.57 4.48 0.39
CA ALA A 45 -0.13 4.34 0.24
C ALA A 45 0.53 4.23 1.62
N LYS A 46 1.45 3.26 1.75
CA LYS A 46 2.21 2.99 2.97
C LYS A 46 3.64 2.65 2.60
N TYR A 47 4.60 3.11 3.40
CA TYR A 47 6.02 2.74 3.24
C TYR A 47 6.27 1.24 3.40
N LEU A 48 5.52 0.58 4.28
CA LEU A 48 5.64 -0.86 4.54
C LEU A 48 4.26 -1.51 4.57
N PRO A 49 4.11 -2.74 4.05
CA PRO A 49 2.85 -3.49 4.07
C PRO A 49 2.56 -4.13 5.44
N HIS A 50 2.96 -3.48 6.52
CA HIS A 50 2.79 -3.94 7.89
C HIS A 50 2.08 -2.86 8.71
N SER A 51 0.76 -2.92 8.75
CA SER A 51 -0.03 -2.06 9.62
C SER A 51 -0.63 -2.85 10.79
N ALA A 52 -0.90 -2.16 11.89
CA ALA A 52 -1.72 -2.68 12.99
C ALA A 52 -3.22 -2.44 12.75
N GLY A 53 -3.63 -2.34 11.48
CA GLY A 53 -4.99 -1.98 11.08
C GLY A 53 -6.03 -3.04 11.47
N ARG A 54 -7.09 -2.63 12.16
CA ARG A 54 -8.20 -3.51 12.56
C ARG A 54 -9.26 -3.62 11.47
N TYR A 55 -8.89 -4.24 10.35
CA TYR A 55 -9.76 -4.39 9.18
C TYR A 55 -10.84 -5.46 9.33
N ALA A 56 -10.75 -6.32 10.34
CA ALA A 56 -11.72 -7.39 10.61
C ALA A 56 -12.97 -6.92 11.40
N ALA A 57 -12.93 -5.73 12.00
CA ALA A 57 -13.95 -5.30 12.96
C ALA A 57 -15.33 -4.99 12.33
N LYS A 58 -15.39 -4.64 11.05
CA LYS A 58 -16.65 -4.38 10.32
C LYS A 58 -16.59 -5.00 8.92
N ARG A 59 -17.74 -5.41 8.39
CA ARG A 59 -17.87 -5.85 6.99
C ARG A 59 -17.35 -4.76 6.05
N PHE A 60 -16.68 -5.16 4.97
CA PHE A 60 -16.07 -4.30 3.96
C PHE A 60 -14.85 -3.47 4.37
N ARG A 61 -14.45 -3.40 5.65
CA ARG A 61 -13.18 -2.73 6.02
C ARG A 61 -11.94 -3.38 5.41
N LYS A 62 -12.00 -4.67 5.07
CA LYS A 62 -10.93 -5.37 4.35
C LYS A 62 -10.65 -4.78 2.96
N ALA A 63 -11.61 -4.12 2.32
CA ALA A 63 -11.41 -3.43 1.05
C ALA A 63 -10.47 -2.22 1.19
N GLN A 64 -10.47 -1.58 2.36
CA GLN A 64 -9.62 -0.42 2.69
C GLN A 64 -8.20 -0.81 3.12
N CYS A 65 -7.91 -2.11 3.27
CA CYS A 65 -6.58 -2.59 3.60
C CYS A 65 -5.70 -2.56 2.34
N PRO A 66 -4.50 -1.97 2.38
CA PRO A 66 -3.59 -1.92 1.24
C PRO A 66 -3.40 -3.30 0.61
N ILE A 67 -3.41 -3.38 -0.72
CA ILE A 67 -3.40 -4.68 -1.41
C ILE A 67 -2.15 -5.51 -1.09
N VAL A 68 -0.99 -4.86 -0.94
CA VAL A 68 0.28 -5.53 -0.59
C VAL A 68 0.23 -6.10 0.82
N GLU A 69 -0.43 -5.41 1.76
CA GLU A 69 -0.64 -5.94 3.10
C GLU A 69 -1.59 -7.17 3.07
N ARG A 70 -2.64 -7.14 2.25
CA ARG A 70 -3.52 -8.30 2.06
C ARG A 70 -2.75 -9.50 1.51
N LEU A 71 -1.84 -9.29 0.56
CA LEU A 71 -0.96 -10.33 0.03
C LEU A 71 -0.09 -10.94 1.14
N THR A 72 0.58 -10.11 1.95
CA THR A 72 1.40 -10.61 3.07
C THR A 72 0.58 -11.39 4.10
N ASN A 73 -0.65 -10.96 4.38
CA ASN A 73 -1.54 -11.66 5.31
C ASN A 73 -1.94 -13.05 4.77
N SER A 74 -2.15 -13.17 3.46
CA SER A 74 -2.51 -14.45 2.82
C SER A 74 -1.34 -15.44 2.73
N MET A 75 -0.10 -14.95 2.59
CA MET A 75 1.08 -15.82 2.45
C MET A 75 1.48 -16.55 3.75
N MET A 76 1.06 -16.06 4.91
CA MET A 76 1.39 -16.64 6.22
C MET A 76 0.55 -17.87 6.61
N MET A 77 -0.17 -18.47 5.68
CA MET A 77 -1.04 -19.61 5.95
C MET A 77 -0.25 -20.92 6.21
N HIS A 78 -0.96 -21.99 6.55
CA HIS A 78 -0.44 -23.34 6.78
C HIS A 78 0.30 -23.59 8.10
N GLY A 79 -0.19 -23.03 9.22
CA GLY A 79 0.18 -23.46 10.57
C GLY A 79 1.59 -23.00 10.96
N ARG A 80 2.64 -23.64 10.43
CA ARG A 80 4.05 -23.30 10.69
C ARG A 80 4.39 -21.85 10.34
N ASN A 81 3.69 -21.23 9.39
CA ASN A 81 3.94 -19.86 8.95
C ASN A 81 3.04 -18.81 9.61
N ASN A 82 2.09 -19.25 10.45
CA ASN A 82 1.14 -18.35 11.09
C ASN A 82 1.87 -17.29 11.92
N GLY A 83 1.50 -16.02 11.72
CA GLY A 83 2.07 -14.88 12.45
C GLY A 83 3.46 -14.42 11.98
N LYS A 84 4.11 -15.10 11.03
CA LYS A 84 5.45 -14.74 10.53
C LYS A 84 5.43 -13.58 9.53
N LYS A 85 4.88 -12.43 9.93
CA LYS A 85 4.66 -11.29 9.03
C LYS A 85 5.96 -10.64 8.58
N LEU A 86 6.92 -10.47 9.48
CA LEU A 86 8.25 -9.93 9.15
C LEU A 86 9.03 -10.81 8.15
N MET A 87 8.84 -12.13 8.18
CA MET A 87 9.43 -13.02 7.18
C MET A 87 8.75 -12.83 5.82
N THR A 88 7.43 -12.78 5.82
CA THR A 88 6.62 -12.66 4.60
C THR A 88 6.83 -11.32 3.89
N VAL A 89 6.92 -10.22 4.64
CA VAL A 89 7.21 -8.89 4.09
C VAL A 89 8.54 -8.88 3.33
N ARG A 90 9.56 -9.59 3.82
CA ARG A 90 10.85 -9.75 3.13
C ARG A 90 10.71 -10.54 1.83
N ILE A 91 9.95 -11.63 1.84
CA ILE A 91 9.69 -12.43 0.63
C ILE A 91 9.00 -11.56 -0.44
N VAL A 92 7.98 -10.79 -0.06
CA VAL A 92 7.29 -9.88 -0.99
C VAL A 92 8.22 -8.79 -1.51
N LYS A 93 9.08 -8.21 -0.66
CA LYS A 93 10.08 -7.22 -1.08
C LYS A 93 10.99 -7.78 -2.19
N HIS A 94 11.52 -8.99 -2.01
CA HIS A 94 12.37 -9.63 -3.02
C HIS A 94 11.58 -10.02 -4.27
N ALA A 95 10.35 -10.49 -4.13
CA ALA A 95 9.49 -10.81 -5.27
C ALA A 95 9.22 -9.57 -6.14
N PHE A 96 9.01 -8.40 -5.54
CA PHE A 96 8.83 -7.15 -6.28
C PHE A 96 10.09 -6.77 -7.07
N GLU A 97 11.29 -6.95 -6.51
CA GLU A 97 12.54 -6.74 -7.22
C GLU A 97 12.69 -7.71 -8.41
N ILE A 98 12.32 -8.97 -8.24
CA ILE A 98 12.34 -9.97 -9.33
C ILE A 98 11.35 -9.60 -10.43
N ILE A 99 10.12 -9.22 -10.08
CA ILE A 99 9.09 -8.85 -11.06
C ILE A 99 9.59 -7.68 -11.90
N HIS A 100 10.06 -6.61 -11.26
CA HIS A 100 10.57 -5.45 -11.97
C HIS A 100 11.75 -5.77 -12.89
N LEU A 101 12.67 -6.64 -12.46
CA LEU A 101 13.78 -7.08 -13.32
C LEU A 101 13.32 -7.92 -14.52
N LEU A 102 12.19 -8.62 -14.42
CA LEU A 102 11.66 -9.47 -15.48
C LEU A 102 10.74 -8.69 -16.45
N THR A 103 9.94 -7.75 -15.95
CA THR A 103 8.95 -7.02 -16.74
C THR A 103 9.40 -5.63 -17.15
N GLY A 104 10.34 -5.02 -16.41
CA GLY A 104 10.71 -3.61 -16.57
C GLY A 104 9.69 -2.63 -15.97
N GLU A 105 8.64 -3.16 -15.32
CA GLU A 105 7.58 -2.44 -14.63
C GLU A 105 7.60 -2.79 -13.15
#